data_AF-A0A845X6G2-F1
#
_entry.id   AF-A0A845X6G2-F1
#
_cell.length_a   1.000
_cell.length_b   1.000
_cell.length_c   1.000
_cell.angle_alpha   90.00
_cell.angle_beta   90.00
_cell.angle_gamma   90.00
#
_symmetry.space_group_name_H-M   'P 1'
#
loop_
_entity.id
_entity.type
_entity.pdbx_description
1 polymer ?
#
loop_
_entity_poly.entity_id
_entity_poly.type
_entity_poly.pdbx_seq_one_letter_code
_entity_poly.pdbx_strand_id
1 'polypeptide(L)'
;MSLKIPSAVLIVTIALGLAGLPGFADAIDTEISSMSITQSDDLSLAEQEAWAQELFNKITNNIHESDRNLASEFALKLALAGQPNWAEQLFEQTIEAQRNAKESPSSELLIHMAQAGLSDRTLELVEQINVGPYRTGLERSKALNAIAQALIDAGRLGEAEILIQQAVALAQAADHYSLSYSSNGSCGNEQFSALIDISETLSQLELAAALEIVDSIYSCSGVASPDLMVASYREWAFMGIVRQLDEPQAVTQVWRATQTQLTPFEQARVWGAIAAAYWEQGQVER
;
A
#
# COMPACT_ATOMS: atom_id res chain seq x y z
N MET A 1 -26.31 3.49 24.15
CA MET A 1 -25.39 2.98 25.20
C MET A 1 -24.25 2.31 24.48
N SER A 2 -23.05 2.91 24.48
CA SER A 2 -21.85 2.27 23.90
C SER A 2 -21.19 1.45 25.00
N LEU A 3 -21.04 0.13 24.82
CA LEU A 3 -20.28 -0.71 25.75
C LEU A 3 -18.80 -0.33 25.62
N LYS A 4 -18.24 0.29 26.66
CA LYS A 4 -16.78 0.47 26.76
C LYS A 4 -16.17 -0.87 27.17
N ILE A 5 -15.60 -1.58 26.21
CA ILE A 5 -14.72 -2.71 26.51
C ILE A 5 -13.45 -2.13 27.16
N PRO A 6 -12.99 -2.65 28.31
CA PRO A 6 -11.73 -2.23 28.92
C PRO A 6 -10.57 -2.40 27.94
N SER A 7 -9.70 -1.38 27.82
CA SER A 7 -8.58 -1.40 26.85
C SER A 7 -7.73 -2.66 26.98
N ALA A 8 -7.50 -3.14 28.20
CA ALA A 8 -6.71 -4.34 28.45
C ALA A 8 -7.30 -5.61 27.82
N VAL A 9 -8.61 -5.83 27.91
CA VAL A 9 -9.29 -7.01 27.32
C VAL A 9 -9.16 -6.98 25.80
N LEU A 10 -9.24 -5.79 25.20
CA LEU A 10 -9.10 -5.59 23.76
C LEU A 10 -7.67 -5.89 23.30
N ILE A 11 -6.66 -5.43 24.04
CA ILE A 11 -5.24 -5.68 23.76
C ILE A 11 -4.93 -7.19 23.82
N VAL A 12 -5.41 -7.90 24.85
CA VAL A 12 -5.28 -9.37 24.97
C VAL A 12 -5.88 -10.05 23.75
N THR A 13 -7.09 -9.64 23.36
CA THR A 13 -7.83 -10.26 22.26
C THR A 13 -7.12 -10.07 20.93
N ILE A 14 -6.60 -8.86 20.67
CA ILE A 14 -5.84 -8.59 19.45
C ILE A 14 -4.52 -9.39 19.47
N ALA A 15 -3.80 -9.41 20.60
CA ALA A 15 -2.54 -10.15 20.74
C ALA A 15 -2.75 -11.67 20.53
N LEU A 16 -3.82 -12.25 21.09
CA LEU A 16 -4.17 -13.66 20.88
C LEU A 16 -4.56 -13.94 19.42
N GLY A 17 -5.24 -13.01 18.75
CA GLY A 17 -5.53 -13.12 17.32
C GLY A 17 -4.27 -13.14 16.45
N LEU A 18 -3.19 -12.48 16.89
CA LEU A 18 -1.91 -12.44 16.20
C LEU A 18 -0.98 -13.62 16.53
N ALA A 19 -1.15 -14.27 17.69
CA ALA A 19 -0.34 -15.43 18.08
C ALA A 19 -0.47 -16.62 17.11
N GLY A 20 -1.49 -16.64 16.25
CA GLY A 20 -1.63 -17.61 15.16
C GLY A 20 -0.74 -17.35 13.94
N LEU A 21 0.00 -16.24 13.90
CA LEU A 21 0.89 -15.88 12.78
C LEU A 21 2.30 -16.46 12.99
N PRO A 22 2.89 -17.11 11.96
CA PRO A 22 4.22 -17.69 12.06
C PRO A 22 5.29 -16.60 12.30
N GLY A 23 6.14 -16.79 13.32
CA GLY A 23 7.23 -15.87 13.70
C GLY A 23 7.00 -15.14 15.02
N PHE A 24 5.77 -14.68 15.28
CA PHE A 24 5.41 -14.04 16.56
C PHE A 24 5.12 -15.07 17.66
N ALA A 25 4.73 -16.27 17.25
CA ALA A 25 4.32 -17.34 18.16
C ALA A 25 5.40 -17.65 19.20
N ASP A 26 6.68 -17.78 18.86
CA ASP A 26 7.64 -18.26 19.88
C ASP A 26 7.84 -17.27 21.05
N ALA A 27 7.84 -15.96 20.77
CA ALA A 27 7.97 -14.92 21.79
C ALA A 27 6.67 -14.69 22.56
N ILE A 28 5.53 -14.68 21.86
CA ILE A 28 4.22 -14.44 22.48
C ILE A 28 3.69 -15.68 23.17
N ASP A 29 3.78 -16.86 22.56
CA ASP A 29 3.22 -18.11 23.05
C ASP A 29 3.94 -18.58 24.32
N THR A 30 5.24 -18.32 24.47
CA THR A 30 5.95 -18.59 25.75
C THR A 30 5.39 -17.72 26.90
N GLU A 31 5.13 -16.44 26.64
CA GLU A 31 4.63 -15.50 27.65
C GLU A 31 3.13 -15.67 27.91
N ILE A 32 2.32 -15.82 26.86
CA ILE A 32 0.89 -16.12 26.95
C ILE A 32 0.66 -17.48 27.60
N SER A 33 1.43 -18.51 27.26
CA SER A 33 1.30 -19.83 27.91
C SER A 33 1.72 -19.83 29.37
N SER A 34 2.60 -18.91 29.78
CA SER A 34 2.94 -18.72 31.19
C SER A 34 1.79 -18.10 32.01
N MET A 35 0.82 -17.49 31.32
CA MET A 35 -0.41 -16.98 31.90
C MET A 35 -1.57 -17.91 31.63
N SER A 36 -2.06 -18.56 32.69
CA SER A 36 -3.37 -19.18 32.61
C SER A 36 -4.43 -18.09 32.38
N ILE A 37 -4.98 -18.01 31.17
CA ILE A 37 -6.07 -17.12 30.74
C ILE A 37 -7.24 -17.11 31.75
N THR A 38 -7.38 -18.16 32.55
CA THR A 38 -8.34 -18.27 33.66
C THR A 38 -8.18 -17.22 34.78
N GLN A 39 -7.10 -16.45 34.84
CA GLN A 39 -6.91 -15.40 35.86
C GLN A 39 -7.39 -14.01 35.44
N SER A 40 -7.73 -13.75 34.17
CA SER A 40 -8.04 -12.37 33.74
C SER A 40 -9.34 -11.81 34.32
N ASP A 41 -10.31 -12.69 34.62
CA ASP A 41 -11.64 -12.29 35.09
C ASP A 41 -11.62 -11.77 36.55
N ASP A 42 -10.58 -12.09 37.32
CA ASP A 42 -10.42 -11.69 38.72
C ASP A 42 -9.52 -10.45 38.92
N LEU A 43 -8.84 -9.98 37.86
CA LEU A 43 -7.95 -8.83 37.95
C LEU A 43 -8.73 -7.51 38.01
N SER A 44 -8.29 -6.60 38.87
CA SER A 44 -8.76 -5.22 38.83
C SER A 44 -8.34 -4.54 37.53
N LEU A 45 -9.09 -3.51 37.11
CA LEU A 45 -8.77 -2.75 35.88
C LEU A 45 -7.32 -2.25 35.86
N ALA A 46 -6.80 -1.81 37.01
CA ALA A 46 -5.43 -1.32 37.12
C ALA A 46 -4.38 -2.43 36.93
N GLU A 47 -4.67 -3.65 37.41
CA GLU A 47 -3.79 -4.80 37.18
C GLU A 47 -3.82 -5.25 35.73
N GLN A 48 -5.00 -5.22 35.10
CA GLN A 48 -5.14 -5.52 33.67
C GLN A 48 -4.38 -4.50 32.80
N GLU A 49 -4.44 -3.21 33.13
CA GLU A 49 -3.70 -2.15 32.43
C GLU A 49 -2.18 -2.28 32.63
N ALA A 50 -1.73 -2.49 33.88
CA ALA A 50 -0.31 -2.67 34.18
C ALA A 50 0.27 -3.87 33.45
N TRP A 51 -0.48 -4.97 33.41
CA TRP A 51 -0.08 -6.17 32.70
C TRP A 51 -0.05 -5.95 31.18
N ALA A 52 -1.08 -5.33 30.61
CA ALA A 52 -1.10 -5.06 29.17
C ALA A 52 0.10 -4.18 28.77
N GLN A 53 0.47 -3.22 29.62
CA GLN A 53 1.65 -2.38 29.42
C GLN A 53 2.95 -3.19 29.49
N GLU A 54 3.05 -4.14 30.42
CA GLU A 54 4.21 -5.04 30.51
C GLU A 54 4.34 -5.90 29.25
N LEU A 55 3.26 -6.54 28.81
CA LEU A 55 3.23 -7.33 27.59
C LEU A 55 3.63 -6.48 26.38
N PHE A 56 3.05 -5.28 26.25
CA PHE A 56 3.39 -4.33 25.20
C PHE A 56 4.89 -4.00 25.22
N ASN A 57 5.44 -3.62 26.38
CA ASN A 57 6.85 -3.32 26.53
C ASN A 57 7.73 -4.52 26.12
N LYS A 58 7.36 -5.75 26.50
CA LYS A 58 8.09 -6.98 26.12
C LYS A 58 8.10 -7.21 24.61
N ILE A 59 6.95 -7.07 23.96
CA ILE A 59 6.84 -7.17 22.49
C ILE A 59 7.75 -6.12 21.84
N THR A 60 7.69 -4.89 22.34
CA THR A 60 8.37 -3.76 21.70
C THR A 60 9.89 -3.76 21.87
N ASN A 61 10.39 -4.29 22.98
CA ASN A 61 11.82 -4.34 23.26
C ASN A 61 12.55 -5.44 22.45
N ASN A 62 11.80 -6.33 21.80
CA ASN A 62 12.34 -7.48 21.07
C ASN A 62 11.88 -7.51 19.60
N ILE A 63 11.57 -6.36 19.00
CA ILE A 63 11.19 -6.32 17.56
C ILE A 63 12.42 -6.67 16.72
N HIS A 64 12.50 -7.93 16.27
CA HIS A 64 13.50 -8.38 15.31
C HIS A 64 13.13 -7.93 13.89
N GLU A 65 14.08 -8.02 12.96
CA GLU A 65 13.87 -7.66 11.55
C GLU A 65 12.65 -8.38 10.93
N SER A 66 12.49 -9.67 11.22
CA SER A 66 11.35 -10.49 10.77
C SER A 66 10.00 -10.01 11.29
N ASP A 67 9.97 -9.30 12.42
CA ASP A 67 8.75 -9.03 13.18
C ASP A 67 8.22 -7.62 12.92
N ARG A 68 8.96 -6.77 12.20
CA ARG A 68 8.64 -5.35 11.99
C ARG A 68 7.31 -5.13 11.26
N ASN A 69 7.05 -5.92 10.22
CA ASN A 69 5.79 -5.83 9.48
C ASN A 69 4.60 -6.27 10.36
N LEU A 70 4.81 -7.26 11.21
CA LEU A 70 3.79 -7.72 12.13
C LEU A 70 3.56 -6.71 13.27
N ALA A 71 4.63 -6.07 13.76
CA ALA A 71 4.52 -4.98 14.73
C ALA A 71 3.73 -3.78 14.16
N SER A 72 3.96 -3.40 12.90
CA SER A 72 3.19 -2.33 12.27
C SER A 72 1.73 -2.73 12.01
N GLU A 73 1.45 -3.98 11.63
CA GLU A 73 0.08 -4.50 11.50
C GLU A 73 -0.63 -4.50 12.86
N PHE A 74 0.07 -4.88 13.93
CA PHE A 74 -0.48 -4.85 15.29
C PHE A 74 -0.78 -3.40 15.73
N ALA A 75 0.12 -2.46 15.44
CA ALA A 75 -0.11 -1.05 15.70
C ALA A 75 -1.35 -0.53 14.97
N LEU A 76 -1.54 -0.89 13.71
CA LEU A 76 -2.76 -0.56 12.97
C LEU A 76 -4.02 -1.11 13.66
N LYS A 77 -4.00 -2.39 14.07
CA LYS A 77 -5.14 -3.00 14.78
C LYS A 77 -5.44 -2.28 16.10
N LEU A 78 -4.42 -1.84 16.84
CA LEU A 78 -4.59 -1.02 18.04
C LEU A 78 -5.26 0.34 17.70
N ALA A 79 -4.83 1.01 16.63
CA ALA A 79 -5.41 2.28 16.21
C ALA A 79 -6.90 2.12 15.83
N LEU A 80 -7.22 1.14 14.99
CA LEU A 80 -8.60 0.83 14.58
C LEU A 80 -9.50 0.42 15.75
N ALA A 81 -8.91 -0.16 16.79
CA ALA A 81 -9.58 -0.53 18.03
C ALA A 81 -9.74 0.65 19.02
N GLY A 82 -9.38 1.88 18.62
CA GLY A 82 -9.51 3.08 19.43
C GLY A 82 -8.42 3.24 20.49
N GLN A 83 -7.26 2.61 20.30
CA GLN A 83 -6.07 2.74 21.17
C GLN A 83 -4.93 3.51 20.46
N PRO A 84 -5.15 4.77 20.03
CA PRO A 84 -4.20 5.49 19.18
C PRO A 84 -2.84 5.73 19.84
N ASN A 85 -2.80 5.99 21.15
CA ASN A 85 -1.53 6.23 21.86
C ASN A 85 -0.61 5.00 21.84
N TRP A 86 -1.19 3.80 21.96
CA TRP A 86 -0.42 2.55 21.95
C TRP A 86 0.03 2.20 20.53
N ALA A 87 -0.84 2.44 19.55
CA ALA A 87 -0.49 2.30 18.14
C ALA A 87 0.69 3.20 17.76
N GLU A 88 0.61 4.49 18.10
CA GLU A 88 1.67 5.46 17.83
C GLU A 88 2.99 5.05 18.48
N GLN A 89 2.95 4.63 19.76
CA GLN A 89 4.14 4.16 20.45
C GLN A 89 4.79 2.95 19.75
N LEU A 90 3.97 1.98 19.31
CA LEU A 90 4.47 0.78 18.62
C LEU A 90 5.03 1.11 17.22
N PHE A 91 4.40 2.04 16.50
CA PHE A 91 4.94 2.55 15.24
C PHE A 91 6.30 3.21 15.44
N GLU A 92 6.45 4.12 16.42
CA GLU A 92 7.73 4.79 16.69
C GLU A 92 8.83 3.82 17.10
N GLN A 93 8.51 2.79 17.87
CA GLN A 93 9.48 1.74 18.20
C GLN A 93 9.87 0.90 16.98
N THR A 94 8.92 0.63 16.07
CA THR A 94 9.21 -0.06 14.80
C THR A 94 10.10 0.78 13.90
N ILE A 95 9.86 2.09 13.81
CA ILE A 95 10.71 3.06 13.08
C ILE A 95 12.12 3.07 13.67
N GLU A 96 12.23 3.14 15.00
CA GLU A 96 13.52 3.16 15.67
C GLU A 96 14.29 1.84 15.48
N ALA A 97 13.60 0.70 15.46
CA ALA A 97 14.20 -0.59 15.13
C ALA A 97 14.77 -0.62 13.69
N GLN A 98 14.03 -0.09 12.70
CA GLN A 98 14.52 0.04 11.31
C GLN A 98 15.72 1.00 11.22
N ARG A 99 15.65 2.14 11.90
CA ARG A 99 16.73 3.13 11.92
C ARG A 99 18.01 2.55 12.52
N ASN A 100 17.90 1.79 13.62
CA ASN A 100 19.04 1.12 14.24
C ASN A 100 19.66 0.05 13.32
N ALA A 101 18.85 -0.58 12.45
CA ALA A 101 19.33 -1.44 11.38
C ALA A 101 19.84 -0.68 10.13
N LYS A 102 19.79 0.66 10.13
CA LYS A 102 20.14 1.54 9.01
C LYS A 102 19.29 1.31 7.76
N GLU A 103 18.05 0.90 7.97
CA GLU A 103 17.07 0.72 6.91
C GLU A 103 16.18 1.96 6.76
N SER A 104 15.68 2.19 5.54
CA SER A 104 14.60 3.16 5.33
C SER A 104 13.27 2.59 5.84
N PRO A 105 12.31 3.44 6.22
CA PRO A 105 10.96 2.99 6.52
C PRO A 105 10.40 2.11 5.41
N SER A 106 9.86 0.95 5.76
CA SER A 106 9.25 0.04 4.78
C SER A 106 7.91 0.61 4.30
N SER A 107 7.53 0.32 3.04
CA SER A 107 6.23 0.74 2.49
C SER A 107 5.06 0.23 3.34
N GLU A 108 5.14 -1.01 3.82
CA GLU A 108 4.11 -1.63 4.68
C GLU A 108 3.89 -0.84 5.98
N LEU A 109 4.99 -0.44 6.64
CA LEU A 109 4.91 0.40 7.84
C LEU A 109 4.20 1.72 7.54
N LEU A 110 4.58 2.39 6.45
CA LEU A 110 3.99 3.67 6.06
C LEU A 110 2.51 3.55 5.72
N ILE A 111 2.11 2.47 5.03
CA ILE A 111 0.71 2.15 4.73
C ILE A 111 -0.10 1.99 6.03
N HIS A 112 0.40 1.18 6.96
CA HIS A 112 -0.26 0.95 8.25
C HIS A 112 -0.37 2.23 9.08
N MET A 113 0.66 3.09 9.09
CA MET A 113 0.61 4.38 9.77
C MET A 113 -0.44 5.32 9.17
N ALA A 114 -0.52 5.40 7.84
CA ALA A 114 -1.51 6.22 7.18
C ALA A 114 -2.93 5.73 7.46
N GLN A 115 -3.19 4.41 7.35
CA GLN A 115 -4.48 3.81 7.70
C GLN A 115 -4.87 4.07 9.16
N ALA A 116 -3.90 4.10 10.07
CA ALA A 116 -4.09 4.45 11.48
C ALA A 116 -4.38 5.94 11.74
N GLY A 117 -4.38 6.79 10.70
CA GLY A 117 -4.64 8.23 10.84
C GLY A 117 -3.40 9.09 11.08
N LEU A 118 -2.20 8.52 11.01
CA LEU A 118 -0.93 9.23 11.25
C LEU A 118 -0.37 9.85 9.95
N SER A 119 -1.20 10.55 9.17
CA SER A 119 -0.87 11.03 7.83
C SER A 119 0.36 11.96 7.81
N ASP A 120 0.39 12.97 8.68
CA ASP A 120 1.50 13.94 8.76
C ASP A 120 2.84 13.25 9.06
N ARG A 121 2.83 12.36 10.05
CA ARG A 121 4.01 11.59 10.45
C ARG A 121 4.47 10.64 9.33
N THR A 122 3.53 10.02 8.62
CA THR A 122 3.83 9.14 7.49
C THR A 122 4.53 9.93 6.38
N LEU A 123 4.06 11.14 6.07
CA LEU A 123 4.68 12.02 5.07
C LEU A 123 6.11 12.43 5.45
N GLU A 124 6.34 12.77 6.71
CA GLU A 124 7.70 13.06 7.21
C GLU A 124 8.66 11.88 7.01
N LEU A 125 8.18 10.64 7.12
CA LEU A 125 8.98 9.43 6.96
C LEU A 125 9.19 9.08 5.48
N VAL A 126 8.22 9.33 4.61
CA VAL A 126 8.40 9.24 3.16
C VAL A 126 9.55 10.17 2.72
N GLU A 127 9.59 11.39 3.26
CA GLU A 127 10.68 12.34 3.01
C GLU A 127 12.06 11.89 3.53
N GLN A 128 12.11 10.86 4.37
CA GLN A 128 13.36 10.25 4.85
C GLN A 128 13.82 9.08 3.97
N ILE A 129 12.99 8.57 3.05
CA ILE A 129 13.41 7.54 2.09
C ILE A 129 14.56 8.12 1.27
N ASN A 130 15.70 7.42 1.30
CA ASN A 130 16.89 7.77 0.53
C ASN A 130 17.60 6.49 0.08
N VAL A 131 17.32 6.08 -1.15
CA VAL A 131 17.89 4.87 -1.77
C VAL A 131 18.97 5.21 -2.81
N GLY A 132 19.49 6.44 -2.77
CA GLY A 132 20.50 6.95 -3.69
C GLY A 132 19.96 8.00 -4.68
N PRO A 133 20.86 8.73 -5.36
CA PRO A 133 20.53 9.98 -6.07
C PRO A 133 19.54 9.83 -7.22
N TYR A 134 19.36 8.61 -7.75
CA TYR A 134 18.54 8.35 -8.94
C TYR A 134 17.22 7.66 -8.64
N ARG A 135 17.11 6.95 -7.50
CA ARG A 135 15.93 6.14 -7.16
C ARG A 135 15.07 6.76 -6.06
N THR A 136 15.60 7.71 -5.29
CA THR A 136 14.88 8.29 -4.15
C THR A 136 13.53 8.90 -4.53
N GLY A 137 13.46 9.72 -5.59
CA GLY A 137 12.19 10.31 -6.02
C GLY A 137 11.16 9.26 -6.42
N LEU A 138 11.61 8.20 -7.10
CA LEU A 138 10.73 7.13 -7.56
C LEU A 138 10.24 6.23 -6.41
N GLU A 139 11.11 5.87 -5.47
CA GLU A 139 10.68 5.06 -4.31
C GLU A 139 9.74 5.84 -3.39
N ARG A 140 9.94 7.17 -3.24
CA ARG A 140 8.96 8.03 -2.57
C ARG A 140 7.63 8.07 -3.31
N SER A 141 7.66 8.21 -4.63
CA SER A 141 6.45 8.16 -5.46
C SER A 141 5.67 6.85 -5.27
N LYS A 142 6.34 5.70 -5.31
CA LYS A 142 5.73 4.38 -5.04
C LYS A 142 5.14 4.30 -3.64
N ALA A 143 5.87 4.77 -2.62
CA ALA A 143 5.37 4.80 -1.25
C ALA A 143 4.10 5.67 -1.13
N LEU A 144 4.10 6.87 -1.69
CA LEU A 144 2.93 7.75 -1.72
C LEU A 144 1.75 7.13 -2.45
N ASN A 145 1.97 6.46 -3.58
CA ASN A 145 0.91 5.76 -4.29
C ASN A 145 0.28 4.65 -3.44
N ALA A 146 1.10 3.83 -2.79
CA ALA A 146 0.61 2.75 -1.94
C ALA A 146 -0.17 3.28 -0.73
N ILE A 147 0.31 4.38 -0.14
CA ILE A 147 -0.42 5.08 0.93
C ILE A 147 -1.75 5.62 0.41
N ALA A 148 -1.78 6.25 -0.78
CA ALA A 148 -2.99 6.78 -1.38
C ALA A 148 -4.03 5.67 -1.60
N GLN A 149 -3.63 4.51 -2.14
CA GLN A 149 -4.53 3.35 -2.29
C GLN A 149 -5.12 2.91 -0.95
N ALA A 150 -4.27 2.78 0.08
CA ALA A 150 -4.73 2.38 1.40
C ALA A 150 -5.71 3.39 2.04
N LEU A 151 -5.55 4.68 1.74
CA LEU A 151 -6.48 5.72 2.16
C LEU A 151 -7.80 5.68 1.35
N ILE A 152 -7.76 5.33 0.06
CA ILE A 152 -8.97 5.08 -0.75
C ILE A 152 -9.77 3.93 -0.14
N ASP A 153 -9.10 2.80 0.16
CA ASP A 153 -9.72 1.63 0.77
C ASP A 153 -10.36 1.96 2.15
N ALA A 154 -9.77 2.91 2.88
CA ALA A 154 -10.28 3.43 4.14
C ALA A 154 -11.36 4.53 3.99
N GLY A 155 -11.73 4.92 2.76
CA GLY A 155 -12.72 5.96 2.47
C GLY A 155 -12.24 7.40 2.68
N ARG A 156 -10.93 7.63 2.82
CA ARG A 156 -10.30 8.94 3.08
C ARG A 156 -9.84 9.61 1.78
N LEU A 157 -10.79 9.78 0.85
CA LEU A 157 -10.52 10.19 -0.54
C LEU A 157 -9.78 11.52 -0.67
N GLY A 158 -10.14 12.53 0.13
CA GLY A 158 -9.48 13.85 0.06
C GLY A 158 -8.01 13.84 0.48
N GLU A 159 -7.63 12.96 1.40
CA GLU A 159 -6.22 12.79 1.76
C GLU A 159 -5.48 11.97 0.69
N ALA A 160 -6.11 10.92 0.17
CA ALA A 160 -5.55 10.13 -0.93
C ALA A 160 -5.26 10.98 -2.17
N GLU A 161 -6.17 11.91 -2.52
CA GLU A 161 -6.02 12.82 -3.67
C GLU A 161 -4.75 13.68 -3.57
N ILE A 162 -4.44 14.22 -2.39
CA ILE A 162 -3.24 15.03 -2.18
C ILE A 162 -1.99 14.17 -2.37
N LEU A 163 -1.99 12.94 -1.83
CA LEU A 163 -0.83 12.06 -1.89
C LEU A 163 -0.59 11.51 -3.30
N ILE A 164 -1.65 11.16 -4.03
CA ILE A 164 -1.50 10.67 -5.39
C ILE A 164 -0.99 11.78 -6.33
N GLN A 165 -1.40 13.04 -6.15
CA GLN A 165 -0.86 14.17 -6.92
C GLN A 165 0.64 14.35 -6.67
N GLN A 166 1.10 14.20 -5.42
CA GLN A 166 2.53 14.22 -5.10
C GLN A 166 3.27 13.03 -5.70
N ALA A 167 2.66 11.83 -5.67
CA ALA A 167 3.22 10.63 -6.29
C ALA A 167 3.42 10.84 -7.80
N VAL A 168 2.43 11.40 -8.51
CA VAL A 168 2.50 11.75 -9.93
C VAL A 168 3.68 12.69 -10.19
N ALA A 169 3.77 13.79 -9.44
CA ALA A 169 4.82 14.80 -9.62
C ALA A 169 6.22 14.19 -9.46
N LEU A 170 6.43 13.35 -8.44
CA LEU A 170 7.70 12.67 -8.20
C LEU A 170 8.02 11.62 -9.27
N ALA A 171 7.02 10.84 -9.72
CA ALA A 171 7.22 9.87 -10.80
C ALA A 171 7.58 10.57 -12.12
N GLN A 172 6.91 11.67 -12.46
CA GLN A 172 7.20 12.43 -13.68
C GLN A 172 8.58 13.13 -13.62
N ALA A 173 9.00 13.58 -12.44
CA ALA A 173 10.30 14.22 -12.24
C ALA A 173 11.48 13.23 -12.18
N ALA A 174 11.23 11.93 -12.04
CA ALA A 174 12.29 10.92 -11.99
C ALA A 174 13.05 10.88 -13.32
N ASP A 175 14.39 10.93 -13.25
CA ASP A 175 15.24 10.97 -14.43
C ASP A 175 15.20 9.63 -15.20
N HIS A 176 14.52 9.66 -16.35
CA HIS A 176 14.41 8.56 -17.31
C HIS A 176 15.76 7.90 -17.67
N TYR A 177 16.85 8.67 -17.75
CA TYR A 177 18.15 8.19 -18.24
C TYR A 177 18.96 7.43 -17.19
N SER A 178 18.74 7.74 -15.92
CA SER A 178 19.50 7.12 -14.82
C SER A 178 18.99 5.73 -14.44
N LEU A 179 17.73 5.43 -14.77
CA LEU A 179 17.05 4.17 -14.46
C LEU A 179 16.98 3.21 -15.66
N SER A 180 17.34 3.68 -16.85
CA SER A 180 17.37 2.89 -18.07
C SER A 180 18.72 2.18 -18.26
N TYR A 181 19.11 1.28 -17.35
CA TYR A 181 20.19 0.34 -17.70
C TYR A 181 19.62 -0.75 -18.61
N SER A 182 19.60 -0.46 -19.92
CA SER A 182 19.17 -1.33 -21.00
C SER A 182 20.19 -2.44 -21.27
N SER A 183 20.48 -3.30 -20.29
CA SER A 183 21.50 -4.34 -20.50
C SER A 183 21.09 -5.44 -21.47
N ASN A 184 19.82 -5.62 -21.83
CA ASN A 184 19.37 -6.78 -22.64
C ASN A 184 18.16 -6.51 -23.54
N GLY A 185 17.92 -5.27 -23.99
CA GLY A 185 16.74 -4.95 -24.82
C GLY A 185 15.39 -5.01 -24.08
N SER A 186 15.37 -5.38 -22.79
CA SER A 186 14.22 -5.20 -21.91
C SER A 186 14.18 -3.74 -21.47
N CYS A 187 13.15 -3.03 -21.92
CA CYS A 187 12.86 -1.67 -21.53
C CYS A 187 12.26 -1.61 -20.11
N GLY A 188 12.94 -2.17 -19.10
CA GLY A 188 12.51 -2.09 -17.71
C GLY A 188 12.60 -0.66 -17.18
N ASN A 189 11.60 0.17 -17.47
CA ASN A 189 11.52 1.53 -16.97
C ASN A 189 10.68 1.55 -15.70
N GLU A 190 11.35 1.54 -14.54
CA GLU A 190 10.69 1.58 -13.24
C GLU A 190 9.75 2.79 -13.09
N GLN A 191 10.03 3.89 -13.78
CA GLN A 191 9.17 5.07 -13.80
C GLN A 191 7.83 4.80 -14.47
N PHE A 192 7.83 4.10 -15.62
CA PHE A 192 6.57 3.74 -16.28
C PHE A 192 5.79 2.72 -15.48
N SER A 193 6.49 1.79 -14.81
CA SER A 193 5.83 0.90 -13.84
C SER A 193 5.12 1.71 -12.76
N ALA A 194 5.80 2.69 -12.15
CA ALA A 194 5.18 3.53 -11.14
C ALA A 194 4.02 4.36 -11.70
N LEU A 195 4.15 4.93 -12.91
CA LEU A 195 3.06 5.69 -13.54
C LEU A 195 1.85 4.82 -13.89
N ILE A 196 2.06 3.54 -14.24
CA ILE A 196 0.98 2.56 -14.40
C ILE A 196 0.24 2.38 -13.08
N ASP A 197 0.98 2.04 -12.02
CA ASP A 197 0.42 1.79 -10.69
C ASP A 197 -0.31 3.04 -10.16
N ILE A 198 0.25 4.23 -10.40
CA ILE A 198 -0.36 5.52 -10.04
C ILE A 198 -1.63 5.78 -10.85
N SER A 199 -1.64 5.50 -12.16
CA SER A 199 -2.84 5.67 -12.99
C SER A 199 -3.97 4.72 -12.58
N GLU A 200 -3.62 3.51 -12.13
CA GLU A 200 -4.58 2.54 -11.58
C GLU A 200 -5.23 3.09 -10.31
N THR A 201 -4.44 3.53 -9.32
CA THR A 201 -4.95 4.18 -8.10
C THR A 201 -5.74 5.44 -8.40
N LEU A 202 -5.20 6.34 -9.23
CA LEU A 202 -5.83 7.63 -9.55
C LEU A 202 -7.16 7.45 -10.27
N SER A 203 -7.35 6.36 -11.03
CA SER A 203 -8.61 6.13 -11.75
C SER A 203 -9.83 5.94 -10.84
N GLN A 204 -9.61 5.55 -9.59
CA GLN A 204 -10.65 5.45 -8.55
C GLN A 204 -11.08 6.83 -8.01
N LEU A 205 -10.25 7.86 -8.21
CA LEU A 205 -10.49 9.23 -7.75
C LEU A 205 -10.90 10.15 -8.91
N GLU A 206 -10.12 10.14 -9.98
CA GLU A 206 -10.24 11.05 -11.12
C GLU A 206 -9.79 10.37 -12.42
N LEU A 207 -10.70 9.63 -13.06
CA LEU A 207 -10.42 8.88 -14.30
C LEU A 207 -9.79 9.73 -15.41
N ALA A 208 -10.22 10.97 -15.58
CA ALA A 208 -9.68 11.85 -16.62
C ALA A 208 -8.18 12.12 -16.42
N ALA A 209 -7.75 12.41 -15.18
CA ALA A 209 -6.36 12.62 -14.85
C ALA A 209 -5.54 11.33 -14.98
N ALA A 210 -6.11 10.17 -14.60
CA ALA A 210 -5.48 8.87 -14.82
C ALA A 210 -5.20 8.63 -16.32
N LEU A 211 -6.16 8.92 -17.19
CA LEU A 211 -6.00 8.79 -18.65
C LEU A 211 -4.97 9.76 -19.24
N GLU A 212 -4.81 10.95 -18.66
CA GLU A 212 -3.74 11.89 -19.04
C GLU A 212 -2.36 11.33 -18.69
N ILE A 213 -2.21 10.69 -17.52
CA ILE A 213 -0.98 9.99 -17.16
C ILE A 213 -0.67 8.89 -18.18
N VAL A 214 -1.67 8.09 -18.58
CA VAL A 214 -1.49 7.03 -19.59
C VAL A 214 -0.97 7.61 -20.91
N ASP A 215 -1.45 8.77 -21.34
CA ASP A 215 -0.98 9.41 -22.57
C ASP A 215 0.50 9.82 -22.49
N SER A 216 0.96 10.23 -21.31
CA SER A 216 2.37 10.61 -21.05
C SER A 216 3.34 9.41 -21.08
N ILE A 217 2.84 8.19 -20.87
CA ILE A 217 3.66 6.97 -20.94
C ILE A 217 3.97 6.69 -22.40
N TYR A 218 5.24 6.64 -22.80
CA TYR A 218 5.60 6.26 -24.17
C TYR A 218 6.08 4.80 -24.24
N SER A 219 5.79 4.12 -25.35
CA SER A 219 6.33 2.79 -25.62
C SER A 219 7.84 2.88 -25.80
N CYS A 220 8.58 2.08 -25.04
CA CYS A 220 10.00 1.97 -25.25
C CYS A 220 10.24 1.00 -26.42
N SER A 221 10.66 1.55 -27.57
CA SER A 221 10.99 0.78 -28.78
C SER A 221 12.36 0.11 -28.62
N GLY A 222 12.50 -0.73 -27.61
CA GLY A 222 13.68 -1.57 -27.42
C GLY A 222 13.68 -2.65 -28.49
N VAL A 223 14.76 -2.68 -29.27
CA VAL A 223 15.08 -3.61 -30.36
C VAL A 223 14.73 -5.07 -30.01
N ALA A 224 13.50 -5.48 -30.27
CA ALA A 224 13.09 -6.88 -30.27
C ALA A 224 12.33 -7.11 -31.57
N SER A 225 12.65 -8.22 -32.22
CA SER A 225 12.12 -8.70 -33.49
C SER A 225 10.70 -8.18 -33.82
N PRO A 226 10.38 -7.91 -35.11
CA PRO A 226 9.01 -7.70 -35.58
C PRO A 226 7.98 -8.71 -35.04
N ASP A 227 8.45 -9.88 -34.58
CA ASP A 227 7.66 -10.99 -34.08
C ASP A 227 7.53 -11.05 -32.54
N LEU A 228 8.28 -10.25 -31.78
CA LEU A 228 8.21 -10.20 -30.31
C LEU A 228 7.49 -8.91 -29.89
N MET A 229 6.16 -8.96 -30.00
CA MET A 229 5.26 -7.91 -29.55
C MET A 229 5.27 -7.83 -28.02
N VAL A 230 6.22 -7.09 -27.46
CA VAL A 230 6.21 -6.71 -26.05
C VAL A 230 5.01 -5.78 -25.86
N ALA A 231 4.07 -6.16 -24.99
CA ALA A 231 2.95 -5.31 -24.60
C ALA A 231 3.50 -3.94 -24.18
N SER A 232 2.90 -2.85 -24.66
CA SER A 232 3.38 -1.53 -24.25
C SER A 232 2.93 -1.22 -22.82
N TYR A 233 3.68 -0.35 -22.16
CA TYR A 233 3.30 0.20 -20.87
C TYR A 233 1.92 0.88 -20.90
N ARG A 234 1.49 1.44 -22.04
CA ARG A 234 0.14 1.99 -22.18
C ARG A 234 -0.94 0.90 -22.11
N GLU A 235 -0.73 -0.23 -22.79
CA GLU A 235 -1.64 -1.38 -22.72
C GLU A 235 -1.85 -1.82 -21.26
N TRP A 236 -0.76 -1.95 -20.50
CA TRP A 236 -0.82 -2.32 -19.08
C TRP A 236 -1.51 -1.26 -18.23
N ALA A 237 -1.25 0.02 -18.46
CA ALA A 237 -1.93 1.11 -17.76
C ALA A 237 -3.45 1.05 -17.97
N PHE A 238 -3.89 0.92 -19.22
CA PHE A 238 -5.31 0.79 -19.53
C PHE A 238 -5.94 -0.44 -18.88
N MET A 239 -5.26 -1.59 -18.91
CA MET A 239 -5.75 -2.80 -18.24
C MET A 239 -5.79 -2.66 -16.71
N GLY A 240 -4.87 -1.91 -16.11
CA GLY A 240 -4.93 -1.52 -14.69
C GLY A 240 -6.16 -0.72 -14.38
N ILE A 241 -6.37 0.38 -15.11
CA ILE A 241 -7.54 1.23 -14.95
C ILE A 241 -8.83 0.43 -15.08
N VAL A 242 -9.01 -0.38 -16.14
CA VAL A 242 -10.25 -1.15 -16.35
C VAL A 242 -10.59 -2.06 -15.17
N ARG A 243 -9.59 -2.65 -14.48
CA ARG A 243 -9.80 -3.53 -13.32
C ARG A 243 -10.36 -2.80 -12.10
N GLN A 244 -10.19 -1.49 -12.02
CA GLN A 244 -10.65 -0.66 -10.91
C GLN A 244 -12.03 -0.02 -11.16
N LEU A 245 -12.60 -0.17 -12.35
CA LEU A 245 -13.85 0.48 -12.72
C LEU A 245 -15.06 -0.43 -12.49
N ASP A 246 -15.97 0.04 -11.65
CA ASP A 246 -17.29 -0.54 -11.41
C ASP A 246 -18.40 0.14 -12.24
N GLU A 247 -18.16 1.37 -12.70
CA GLU A 247 -19.13 2.18 -13.44
C GLU A 247 -19.07 1.99 -14.98
N PRO A 248 -20.16 1.59 -15.64
CA PRO A 248 -20.19 1.36 -17.11
C PRO A 248 -19.78 2.59 -17.94
N GLN A 249 -20.09 3.80 -17.45
CA GLN A 249 -19.72 5.04 -18.13
C GLN A 249 -18.21 5.27 -18.11
N ALA A 250 -17.54 4.91 -17.01
CA ALA A 250 -16.10 4.99 -16.88
C ALA A 250 -15.41 4.02 -17.85
N VAL A 251 -15.91 2.77 -17.93
CA VAL A 251 -15.41 1.76 -18.88
C VAL A 251 -15.56 2.24 -20.33
N THR A 252 -16.68 2.91 -20.67
CA THR A 252 -16.87 3.52 -21.99
C THR A 252 -15.84 4.63 -22.28
N GLN A 253 -15.48 5.44 -21.29
CA GLN A 253 -14.46 6.48 -21.46
C GLN A 253 -13.09 5.88 -21.76
N VAL A 254 -12.71 4.81 -21.03
CA VAL A 254 -11.48 4.06 -21.29
C VAL A 254 -11.49 3.50 -22.71
N TRP A 255 -12.58 2.87 -23.14
CA TRP A 255 -12.71 2.36 -24.51
C TRP A 255 -12.45 3.46 -25.55
N ARG A 256 -13.02 4.66 -25.39
CA ARG A 256 -12.79 5.78 -26.31
C ARG A 256 -11.32 6.20 -26.35
N ALA A 257 -10.67 6.31 -25.19
CA ALA A 257 -9.25 6.68 -25.10
C ALA A 257 -8.35 5.67 -25.83
N THR A 258 -8.66 4.38 -25.76
CA THR A 258 -7.87 3.35 -26.45
C THR A 258 -7.87 3.49 -27.98
N GLN A 259 -8.91 4.07 -28.57
CA GLN A 259 -9.03 4.20 -30.04
C GLN A 259 -7.95 5.10 -30.64
N THR A 260 -7.48 6.10 -29.90
CA THR A 260 -6.51 7.08 -30.38
C THR A 260 -5.10 6.84 -29.84
N GLN A 261 -4.96 6.08 -28.76
CA GLN A 261 -3.69 5.94 -28.04
C GLN A 261 -2.98 4.59 -28.22
N LEU A 262 -3.69 3.57 -28.71
CA LEU A 262 -3.18 2.20 -28.85
C LEU A 262 -3.18 1.74 -30.31
N THR A 263 -2.27 0.83 -30.65
CA THR A 263 -2.28 0.08 -31.91
C THR A 263 -3.46 -0.90 -31.96
N PRO A 264 -3.90 -1.36 -33.15
CA PRO A 264 -5.00 -2.33 -33.25
C PRO A 264 -4.81 -3.61 -32.42
N PHE A 265 -3.57 -4.06 -32.25
CA PHE A 265 -3.26 -5.25 -31.46
C PHE A 265 -3.42 -5.01 -29.96
N GLU A 266 -2.91 -3.90 -29.44
CA GLU A 266 -3.08 -3.50 -28.05
C GLU A 266 -4.56 -3.20 -27.74
N GLN A 267 -5.26 -2.54 -28.67
CA GLN A 267 -6.71 -2.32 -28.58
C GLN A 267 -7.45 -3.63 -28.37
N ALA A 268 -7.17 -4.68 -29.16
CA ALA A 268 -7.84 -5.97 -29.03
C ALA A 268 -7.70 -6.58 -27.63
N ARG A 269 -6.54 -6.43 -26.99
CA ARG A 269 -6.29 -6.94 -25.63
C ARG A 269 -7.03 -6.13 -24.58
N VAL A 270 -6.95 -4.80 -24.65
CA VAL A 270 -7.67 -3.92 -23.71
C VAL A 270 -9.19 -4.06 -23.88
N TRP A 271 -9.68 -4.20 -25.11
CA TRP A 271 -11.11 -4.44 -25.37
C TRP A 271 -11.58 -5.79 -24.82
N GLY A 272 -10.71 -6.81 -24.80
CA GLY A 272 -10.98 -8.05 -24.10
C GLY A 272 -11.19 -7.84 -22.60
N ALA A 273 -10.33 -7.04 -21.95
CA ALA A 273 -10.49 -6.68 -20.54
C ALA A 273 -11.77 -5.87 -20.29
N ILE A 274 -12.10 -4.92 -21.18
CA ILE A 274 -13.34 -4.12 -21.12
C ILE A 274 -14.57 -5.02 -21.26
N ALA A 275 -14.56 -5.98 -22.18
CA ALA A 275 -15.66 -6.92 -22.35
C ALA A 275 -15.86 -7.80 -21.11
N ALA A 276 -14.76 -8.23 -20.47
CA ALA A 276 -14.83 -8.96 -19.20
C ALA A 276 -15.43 -8.10 -18.08
N ALA A 277 -15.00 -6.84 -17.96
CA ALA A 277 -15.56 -5.91 -16.97
C ALA A 277 -17.08 -5.70 -17.17
N TYR A 278 -17.54 -5.48 -18.41
CA TYR A 278 -18.97 -5.37 -18.69
C TYR A 278 -19.75 -6.65 -18.37
N TRP A 279 -19.16 -7.83 -18.62
CA TRP A 279 -19.77 -9.11 -18.28
C TRP A 279 -19.94 -9.27 -16.76
N GLU A 280 -18.92 -8.94 -15.97
CA GLU A 280 -18.95 -8.99 -14.51
C GLU A 280 -19.98 -8.01 -13.92
N GLN A 281 -20.16 -6.85 -14.55
CA GLN A 281 -21.17 -5.84 -14.20
C GLN A 281 -22.60 -6.19 -14.66
N GLY A 282 -22.80 -7.32 -15.35
CA GLY A 282 -24.11 -7.73 -15.87
C GLY A 282 -24.68 -6.84 -16.98
N GLN A 283 -23.82 -6.06 -17.66
CA GLN A 283 -24.20 -5.10 -18.71
C GLN A 283 -24.32 -5.72 -20.11
N VAL A 284 -24.14 -7.03 -20.24
CA VAL A 284 -24.24 -7.73 -21.53
C VAL A 284 -25.70 -8.16 -21.74
N GLU A 285 -26.37 -7.53 -22.70
CA GLU A 285 -27.67 -8.01 -23.20
C GLU A 285 -27.51 -9.46 -23.67
N ARG A 286 -28.31 -10.36 -23.08
CA ARG A 286 -28.33 -11.79 -23.44
C ARG A 286 -29.13 -12.05 -24.70
#